data_AF-A0A812ZEB5-F1
#
_entry.id   AF-A0A812ZEB5-F1
#
_cell.length_a   1.000
_cell.length_b   1.000
_cell.length_c   1.000
_cell.angle_alpha   90.00
_cell.angle_beta   90.00
_cell.angle_gamma   90.00
#
_symmetry.space_group_name_H-M   'P 1'
#
loop_
_entity.id
_entity.type
_entity.pdbx_description
1 polymer ?
#
loop_
_entity_poly.entity_id
_entity_poly.type
_entity_poly.pdbx_seq_one_letter_code
_entity_poly.pdbx_strand_id
1 'polypeptide(L)'
;SLDLSLSSFIGAAKPDLKPTQLVVVEEKLGKVGVTNVQELAHALRGRNERSLNNRLRAVGEKCFTSETLSALRQRVREEPSLRRTRRQPSDSSRGEGLAGGESDFKRSGAMPTSKEGMLQSLEDLGLEVSRCQVREMRAMLLEARRLSSLQRPDLAAEVRGRLGRNPERSTSSEELIRQLLEASFPDALEPRATAEFERSKSDEEDCFTFEILTPSPEALSLSTLFLNSE
;
A
#
# COMPACT_ATOMS: atom_id res chain seq x y z
N SER A 1 -20.60 15.12 -17.96
CA SER A 1 -19.60 14.22 -17.35
C SER A 1 -19.94 12.84 -17.87
N LEU A 2 -19.01 12.16 -18.54
CA LEU A 2 -19.26 10.78 -18.92
C LEU A 2 -19.11 9.96 -17.63
N ASP A 3 -20.21 9.48 -17.10
CA ASP A 3 -20.17 8.55 -15.98
C ASP A 3 -19.55 7.26 -16.50
N LEU A 4 -18.25 7.10 -16.21
CA LEU A 4 -17.52 5.87 -16.50
C LEU A 4 -18.17 4.75 -15.69
N SER A 5 -18.85 3.84 -16.39
CA SER A 5 -19.41 2.64 -15.77
C SER A 5 -18.31 1.85 -15.05
N LEU A 6 -18.65 1.30 -13.89
CA LEU A 6 -17.72 0.55 -13.04
C LEU A 6 -17.11 -0.64 -13.80
N SER A 7 -17.91 -1.39 -14.56
CA SER A 7 -17.48 -2.49 -15.44
C SER A 7 -16.47 -2.06 -16.50
N SER A 8 -16.71 -0.92 -17.16
CA SER A 8 -15.79 -0.40 -18.16
C SER A 8 -14.45 -0.03 -17.53
N PHE A 9 -14.48 0.54 -16.32
CA PHE A 9 -13.27 0.86 -15.56
C PHE A 9 -12.49 -0.40 -15.15
N ILE A 10 -13.17 -1.43 -14.64
CA ILE A 10 -12.54 -2.69 -14.23
C ILE A 10 -11.96 -3.44 -15.44
N GLY A 11 -12.71 -3.51 -16.54
CA GLY A 11 -12.24 -4.14 -17.78
C GLY A 11 -11.03 -3.43 -18.37
N ALA A 12 -10.95 -2.10 -18.25
CA ALA A 12 -9.76 -1.35 -18.66
C ALA A 12 -8.55 -1.59 -17.75
N ALA A 13 -8.77 -1.91 -16.47
CA ALA A 13 -7.67 -2.20 -15.53
C ALA A 13 -7.13 -3.64 -15.69
N LYS A 14 -8.00 -4.62 -15.95
CA LYS A 14 -7.61 -6.00 -16.26
C LYS A 14 -8.37 -6.49 -17.51
N PRO A 15 -7.77 -6.33 -18.72
CA PRO A 15 -8.43 -6.72 -19.97
C PRO A 15 -8.65 -8.23 -20.12
N ASP A 16 -7.92 -9.03 -19.34
CA ASP A 16 -8.06 -10.50 -19.36
C ASP A 16 -9.33 -11.01 -18.68
N LEU A 17 -10.05 -10.14 -17.95
CA LEU A 17 -11.29 -10.51 -17.28
C LEU A 17 -12.41 -10.72 -18.30
N LYS A 18 -13.04 -11.90 -18.24
CA LYS A 18 -14.21 -12.22 -19.06
C LYS A 18 -15.40 -11.35 -18.63
N PRO A 19 -16.36 -11.05 -19.54
CA PRO A 19 -17.56 -10.27 -19.20
C PRO A 19 -18.35 -10.85 -18.03
N THR A 20 -18.41 -12.18 -17.90
CA THR A 20 -19.05 -12.85 -16.76
C THR A 20 -18.33 -12.60 -15.44
N GLN A 21 -17.01 -12.50 -15.46
CA GLN A 21 -16.22 -12.16 -14.27
C GLN A 21 -16.41 -10.69 -13.88
N LEU A 22 -16.59 -9.79 -14.84
CA LEU A 22 -16.87 -8.38 -14.55
C LEU A 22 -18.15 -8.21 -13.73
N VAL A 23 -19.23 -8.94 -14.07
CA VAL A 23 -20.49 -8.92 -13.31
C VAL A 23 -20.27 -9.40 -11.87
N VAL A 24 -19.54 -10.51 -11.69
CA VAL A 24 -19.22 -11.03 -10.35
C VAL A 24 -18.38 -10.03 -9.54
N VAL A 25 -17.45 -9.34 -10.17
CA VAL A 25 -16.64 -8.30 -9.51
C VAL A 25 -17.52 -7.09 -9.14
N GLU A 26 -18.42 -6.64 -10.01
CA GLU A 26 -19.38 -5.57 -9.72
C GLU A 26 -20.31 -5.93 -8.56
N GLU A 27 -20.86 -7.15 -8.55
CA GLU A 27 -21.70 -7.63 -7.43
C GLU A 27 -20.93 -7.66 -6.11
N LYS A 28 -19.68 -8.15 -6.12
CA LYS A 28 -18.80 -8.14 -4.93
C LYS A 28 -18.54 -6.73 -4.42
N LEU A 29 -18.29 -5.78 -5.32
CA LEU A 29 -18.11 -4.37 -4.98
C LEU A 29 -19.42 -3.76 -4.44
N GLY A 30 -20.56 -4.12 -5.02
CA GLY A 30 -21.89 -3.74 -4.54
C GLY A 30 -22.14 -4.20 -3.11
N LYS A 31 -21.80 -5.45 -2.75
CA LYS A 31 -21.95 -5.98 -1.38
C LYS A 31 -21.16 -5.20 -0.33
N VAL A 32 -19.99 -4.67 -0.68
CA VAL A 32 -19.22 -3.81 0.23
C VAL A 32 -19.66 -2.35 0.20
N GLY A 33 -20.65 -1.98 -0.60
CA GLY A 33 -21.13 -0.60 -0.76
C GLY A 33 -20.21 0.25 -1.62
N VAL A 34 -19.65 -0.33 -2.69
CA VAL A 34 -18.91 0.39 -3.74
C VAL A 34 -19.71 0.31 -5.02
N THR A 35 -20.36 1.41 -5.39
CA THR A 35 -21.29 1.50 -6.53
C THR A 35 -20.72 2.31 -7.70
N ASN A 36 -19.71 3.15 -7.43
CA ASN A 36 -19.12 4.03 -8.43
C ASN A 36 -17.58 4.04 -8.36
N VAL A 37 -16.96 4.55 -9.43
CA VAL A 37 -15.49 4.57 -9.57
C VAL A 37 -14.82 5.44 -8.50
N GLN A 38 -15.52 6.49 -8.01
CA GLN A 38 -14.99 7.36 -6.96
C GLN A 38 -14.89 6.61 -5.62
N GLU A 39 -15.95 5.92 -5.22
CA GLU A 39 -15.99 5.04 -4.05
C GLU A 39 -14.95 3.94 -4.13
N LEU A 40 -14.76 3.35 -5.32
CA LEU A 40 -13.70 2.37 -5.56
C LEU A 40 -12.32 2.99 -5.34
N ALA A 41 -12.06 4.17 -5.90
CA ALA A 41 -10.81 4.90 -5.70
C ALA A 41 -10.57 5.23 -4.21
N HIS A 42 -11.61 5.62 -3.47
CA HIS A 42 -11.53 5.83 -2.02
C HIS A 42 -11.23 4.54 -1.26
N ALA A 43 -11.89 3.43 -1.61
CA ALA A 43 -11.68 2.12 -0.99
C ALA A 43 -10.26 1.58 -1.26
N LEU A 44 -9.73 1.79 -2.46
CA LEU A 44 -8.38 1.38 -2.86
C LEU A 44 -7.27 2.18 -2.15
N ARG A 45 -7.56 3.43 -1.75
CA ARG A 45 -6.68 4.28 -0.94
C ARG A 45 -6.79 3.99 0.56
N GLY A 46 -7.83 3.27 0.97
CA GLY A 46 -8.04 2.87 2.37
C GLY A 46 -6.90 1.98 2.88
N ARG A 47 -6.40 2.30 4.08
CA ARG A 47 -5.40 1.48 4.79
C ARG A 47 -6.07 0.66 5.90
N ASN A 48 -5.50 -0.48 6.26
CA ASN A 48 -5.95 -1.37 7.33
C ASN A 48 -7.43 -1.81 7.21
N GLU A 49 -8.24 -1.64 8.26
CA GLU A 49 -9.66 -2.01 8.36
C GLU A 49 -10.51 -1.39 7.25
N ARG A 50 -10.11 -0.23 6.72
CA ARG A 50 -10.80 0.43 5.59
C ARG A 50 -10.33 -0.05 4.22
N SER A 51 -9.39 -1.00 4.16
CA SER A 51 -8.95 -1.59 2.89
C SER A 51 -10.06 -2.42 2.26
N LEU A 52 -10.12 -2.40 0.93
CA LEU A 52 -11.14 -3.12 0.16
C LEU A 52 -11.20 -4.61 0.51
N ASN A 53 -10.04 -5.28 0.67
CA ASN A 53 -10.00 -6.69 1.02
C ASN A 53 -10.55 -6.98 2.43
N ASN A 54 -10.31 -6.10 3.41
CA ASN A 54 -10.89 -6.28 4.75
C ASN A 54 -12.42 -6.09 4.74
N ARG A 55 -12.92 -5.14 3.93
CA ARG A 55 -14.37 -4.99 3.70
C ARG A 55 -14.98 -6.23 3.05
N LEU A 56 -14.30 -6.83 2.07
CA LEU A 56 -14.74 -8.07 1.43
C LEU A 56 -14.78 -9.25 2.41
N ARG A 57 -13.75 -9.40 3.25
CA ARG A 57 -13.73 -10.43 4.30
C ARG A 57 -14.89 -10.26 5.29
N ALA A 58 -15.21 -9.02 5.66
CA ALA A 58 -16.31 -8.73 6.57
C ALA A 58 -17.68 -9.15 6.03
N VAL A 59 -17.86 -9.22 4.70
CA VAL A 59 -19.07 -9.71 4.04
C VAL A 59 -18.97 -11.17 3.57
N GLY A 60 -17.93 -11.90 3.97
CA GLY A 60 -17.73 -13.30 3.59
C GLY A 60 -17.28 -13.53 2.14
N GLU A 61 -16.84 -12.47 1.44
CA GLU A 61 -16.39 -12.57 0.06
C GLU A 61 -14.89 -12.85 -0.06
N LYS A 62 -14.51 -13.55 -1.13
CA LYS A 62 -13.09 -13.78 -1.45
C LYS A 62 -12.39 -12.45 -1.78
N CYS A 63 -11.21 -12.25 -1.17
CA CYS A 63 -10.37 -11.09 -1.44
C CYS A 63 -9.91 -11.02 -2.90
N PHE A 64 -9.60 -9.80 -3.35
CA PHE A 64 -8.86 -9.62 -4.60
C PHE A 64 -7.39 -9.98 -4.41
N THR A 65 -6.78 -10.53 -5.47
CA THR A 65 -5.34 -10.76 -5.54
C THR A 65 -4.58 -9.43 -5.50
N SER A 66 -3.34 -9.46 -5.00
CA SER A 66 -2.46 -8.28 -4.95
C SER A 66 -2.28 -7.64 -6.34
N GLU A 67 -2.09 -8.48 -7.36
CA GLU A 67 -2.00 -8.08 -8.76
C GLU A 67 -3.26 -7.31 -9.23
N THR A 68 -4.46 -7.81 -8.92
CA THR A 68 -5.72 -7.15 -9.28
C THR A 68 -5.85 -5.80 -8.59
N LEU A 69 -5.51 -5.70 -7.30
CA LEU A 69 -5.50 -4.43 -6.58
C LEU A 69 -4.48 -3.45 -7.15
N SER A 70 -3.30 -3.93 -7.55
CA SER A 70 -2.26 -3.11 -8.17
C SER A 70 -2.73 -2.52 -9.51
N ALA A 71 -3.30 -3.36 -10.38
CA ALA A 71 -3.86 -2.94 -11.67
C ALA A 71 -4.97 -1.89 -11.51
N LEU A 72 -5.90 -2.11 -10.56
CA LEU A 72 -6.95 -1.13 -10.25
C LEU A 72 -6.38 0.19 -9.72
N ARG A 73 -5.39 0.15 -8.83
CA ARG A 73 -4.72 1.37 -8.30
C ARG A 73 -4.00 2.12 -9.41
N GLN A 74 -3.32 1.41 -10.30
CA GLN A 74 -2.65 2.01 -11.46
C GLN A 74 -3.66 2.72 -12.35
N ARG A 75 -4.77 2.06 -12.68
CA ARG A 75 -5.83 2.67 -13.50
C ARG A 75 -6.42 3.93 -12.84
N VAL A 76 -6.64 3.92 -11.52
CA VAL A 76 -7.08 5.12 -10.78
C VAL A 76 -6.06 6.26 -10.87
N ARG A 77 -4.76 5.97 -10.93
CA ARG A 77 -3.71 6.99 -11.07
C ARG A 77 -3.69 7.60 -12.46
N GLU A 78 -3.94 6.80 -13.48
CA GLU A 78 -3.99 7.21 -14.89
C GLU A 78 -5.22 8.05 -15.22
N GLU A 79 -6.35 7.79 -14.56
CA GLU A 79 -7.63 8.44 -14.83
C GLU A 79 -7.67 9.87 -14.23
N PRO A 80 -7.49 10.93 -15.03
CA PRO A 80 -7.27 12.29 -14.52
C PRO A 80 -8.55 12.91 -13.96
N SER A 81 -9.71 12.41 -14.37
CA SER A 81 -11.03 12.83 -13.89
C SER A 81 -11.20 12.58 -12.38
N LEU A 82 -10.59 11.51 -11.84
CA LEU A 82 -10.62 11.16 -10.42
C LEU A 82 -9.66 11.98 -9.55
N ARG A 83 -8.73 12.74 -10.15
CA ARG A 83 -7.77 13.58 -9.40
C ARG A 83 -8.38 14.92 -8.97
N ARG A 84 -9.49 15.35 -9.58
CA ARG A 84 -10.02 16.72 -9.40
C ARG A 84 -10.85 16.96 -8.14
N THR A 85 -11.20 15.94 -7.36
CA THR A 85 -12.05 16.10 -6.16
C THR A 85 -11.40 16.87 -5.00
N ARG A 86 -10.11 17.27 -5.08
CA ARG A 86 -9.41 17.91 -3.96
C ARG A 86 -9.08 19.40 -4.13
N ARG A 87 -9.57 20.07 -5.17
CA ARG A 87 -9.36 21.51 -5.34
C ARG A 87 -10.55 22.19 -5.96
N GLN A 88 -11.55 22.50 -5.15
CA GLN A 88 -12.12 23.85 -5.12
C GLN A 88 -12.65 24.11 -3.71
N PRO A 89 -11.83 24.65 -2.80
CA PRO A 89 -12.37 25.63 -1.87
C PRO A 89 -12.88 26.77 -2.77
N SER A 90 -14.19 26.85 -2.92
CA SER A 90 -14.85 28.07 -3.35
C SER A 90 -14.63 29.12 -2.25
N ASP A 91 -13.39 29.60 -2.13
CA ASP A 91 -13.05 30.86 -1.49
C ASP A 91 -13.56 31.98 -2.39
N SER A 92 -14.88 32.12 -2.44
CA SER A 92 -15.56 33.29 -2.99
C SER A 92 -15.72 34.37 -1.92
N SER A 93 -14.75 34.49 -1.01
CA SER A 93 -14.77 35.48 0.07
C SER A 93 -13.41 36.14 0.22
N ARG A 94 -13.13 37.04 -0.74
CA ARG A 94 -12.79 38.44 -0.46
C ARG A 94 -11.58 38.67 0.46
N GLY A 95 -10.47 39.09 -0.16
CA GLY A 95 -9.33 39.68 0.53
C GLY A 95 -8.28 40.13 -0.46
N GLU A 96 -8.56 41.17 -1.23
CA GLU A 96 -7.56 41.90 -1.99
C GLU A 96 -6.50 42.45 -1.03
N GLY A 97 -5.27 41.98 -1.17
CA GLY A 97 -4.12 42.42 -0.38
C GLY A 97 -2.87 42.32 -1.24
N LEU A 98 -2.58 43.40 -1.94
CA LEU A 98 -1.40 43.62 -2.77
C LEU A 98 -0.11 43.52 -1.95
N ALA A 99 0.90 42.85 -2.52
CA ALA A 99 2.28 43.34 -2.67
C ALA A 99 3.33 42.24 -2.39
N GLY A 100 4.10 41.95 -3.45
CA GLY A 100 5.57 41.90 -3.39
C GLY A 100 6.22 40.76 -2.61
N GLY A 101 6.81 39.81 -3.33
CA GLY A 101 7.73 38.84 -2.75
C GLY A 101 8.21 37.81 -3.75
N GLU A 102 9.06 38.24 -4.69
CA GLU A 102 10.00 37.34 -5.34
C GLU A 102 10.81 36.61 -4.27
N SER A 103 10.72 35.28 -4.20
CA SER A 103 11.73 34.49 -3.50
C SER A 103 11.87 33.11 -4.10
N ASP A 104 12.97 32.96 -4.83
CA ASP A 104 13.94 31.87 -4.71
C ASP A 104 13.40 30.44 -4.64
N PHE A 105 13.48 29.82 -5.81
CA PHE A 105 13.51 28.37 -6.06
C PHE A 105 14.73 27.71 -5.40
N LYS A 106 14.82 27.72 -4.07
CA LYS A 106 15.69 26.79 -3.33
C LYS A 106 15.04 25.41 -3.38
N ARG A 107 15.49 24.59 -4.35
CA ARG A 107 15.40 23.12 -4.34
C ARG A 107 16.09 22.59 -3.07
N SER A 108 15.42 22.72 -1.93
CA SER A 108 15.84 22.00 -0.74
C SER A 108 15.47 20.54 -0.96
N GLY A 109 16.50 19.69 -1.07
CA GLY A 109 16.38 18.25 -0.86
C GLY A 109 16.02 17.97 0.60
N ALA A 110 14.89 18.52 1.05
CA ALA A 110 14.32 18.19 2.34
C ALA A 110 13.75 16.78 2.21
N MET A 111 14.54 15.81 2.68
CA MET A 111 14.06 14.46 2.95
C MET A 111 12.72 14.54 3.68
N PRO A 112 11.69 13.77 3.28
CA PRO A 112 10.42 13.76 3.99
C PRO A 112 10.64 13.28 5.43
N THR A 113 10.64 14.22 6.39
CA THR A 113 10.82 13.92 7.81
C THR A 113 9.55 13.38 8.47
N SER A 114 8.42 13.51 7.78
CA SER A 114 7.14 12.93 8.18
C SER A 114 7.13 11.42 7.94
N LYS A 115 6.61 10.68 8.93
CA LYS A 115 6.39 9.23 8.85
C LYS A 115 5.57 8.85 7.61
N GLU A 116 4.51 9.59 7.32
CA GLU A 116 3.69 9.42 6.13
C GLU A 116 4.45 9.70 4.83
N GLY A 117 5.36 10.67 4.84
CA GLY A 117 6.18 10.99 3.67
C GLY A 117 7.17 9.88 3.32
N MET A 118 7.83 9.29 4.32
CA MET A 118 8.73 8.14 4.10
C MET A 118 7.98 6.91 3.60
N LEU A 119 6.80 6.62 4.18
CA LEU A 119 5.95 5.51 3.72
C LEU A 119 5.54 5.69 2.26
N GLN A 120 5.17 6.91 1.86
CA GLN A 120 4.78 7.21 0.50
C GLN A 120 5.96 7.02 -0.47
N SER A 121 7.15 7.51 -0.12
CA SER A 121 8.35 7.36 -0.97
C SER A 121 8.78 5.90 -1.12
N LEU A 122 8.66 5.08 -0.07
CA LEU A 122 8.96 3.64 -0.14
C LEU A 122 7.93 2.89 -0.99
N GLU A 123 6.65 3.25 -0.87
CA GLU A 123 5.57 2.69 -1.69
C GLU A 123 5.72 3.08 -3.17
N ASP A 124 6.14 4.31 -3.45
CA ASP A 124 6.43 4.78 -4.82
C ASP A 124 7.64 4.05 -5.43
N LEU A 125 8.56 3.55 -4.61
CA LEU A 125 9.67 2.68 -5.00
C LEU A 125 9.31 1.18 -5.04
N GLY A 126 8.04 0.82 -4.75
CA GLY A 126 7.58 -0.57 -4.75
C GLY A 126 8.06 -1.41 -3.57
N LEU A 127 8.59 -0.79 -2.52
CA LEU A 127 9.03 -1.47 -1.29
C LEU A 127 7.86 -1.57 -0.32
N GLU A 128 7.30 -2.77 -0.14
CA GLU A 128 6.32 -3.06 0.90
C GLU A 128 7.01 -3.11 2.28
N VAL A 129 7.14 -1.96 2.93
CA VAL A 129 7.73 -1.88 4.26
C VAL A 129 6.64 -2.02 5.32
N SER A 130 6.73 -3.05 6.15
CA SER A 130 5.80 -3.25 7.27
C SER A 130 5.87 -2.06 8.25
N ARG A 131 4.79 -1.82 8.99
CA ARG A 131 4.76 -0.74 10.00
C ARG A 131 5.83 -0.90 11.09
N CYS A 132 6.22 -2.15 11.39
CA CYS A 132 7.30 -2.45 12.33
C CYS A 132 8.63 -1.96 11.77
N GLN A 133 8.94 -2.32 10.52
CA GLN A 133 10.14 -1.88 9.82
C GLN A 133 10.21 -0.35 9.65
N VAL A 134 9.09 0.35 9.46
CA VAL A 134 9.11 1.83 9.39
C VAL A 134 9.47 2.48 10.72
N ARG A 135 9.04 1.90 11.85
CA ARG A 135 9.41 2.40 13.18
C ARG A 135 10.90 2.19 13.44
N GLU A 136 11.41 1.01 13.10
CA GLU A 136 12.83 0.65 13.21
C GLU A 136 13.70 1.52 12.30
N MET A 137 13.34 1.65 11.03
CA MET A 137 14.06 2.49 10.06
C MET A 137 14.08 3.96 10.49
N ARG A 138 12.98 4.47 11.05
CA ARG A 138 12.95 5.83 11.62
C ARG A 138 13.89 5.96 12.83
N ALA A 139 13.92 4.96 13.72
CA ALA A 139 14.83 4.95 14.86
C ALA A 139 16.29 4.92 14.39
N MET A 140 16.60 4.09 13.39
CA MET A 140 17.92 3.97 12.77
C MET A 140 18.37 5.30 12.14
N LEU A 141 17.50 5.98 11.38
CA LEU A 141 17.80 7.27 10.76
C LEU A 141 18.03 8.38 11.80
N LEU A 142 17.25 8.41 12.87
CA LEU A 142 17.43 9.38 13.95
C LEU A 142 18.74 9.13 14.71
N GLU A 143 19.08 7.87 14.97
CA GLU A 143 20.34 7.51 15.62
C GLU A 143 21.53 7.81 14.73
N ALA A 144 21.48 7.46 13.43
CA ALA A 144 22.51 7.82 12.46
C ALA A 144 22.75 9.34 12.45
N ARG A 145 21.69 10.14 12.42
CA ARG A 145 21.79 11.61 12.46
C ARG A 145 22.41 12.12 13.77
N ARG A 146 22.04 11.53 14.91
CA ARG A 146 22.65 11.85 16.21
C ARG A 146 24.14 11.57 16.18
N LEU A 147 24.53 10.38 15.70
CA LEU A 147 25.94 9.97 15.63
C LEU A 147 26.75 10.83 14.66
N SER A 148 26.20 11.18 13.49
CA SER A 148 26.87 12.07 12.53
C SER A 148 27.11 13.49 13.06
N SER A 149 26.42 13.90 14.14
CA SER A 149 26.63 15.21 14.77
C SER A 149 27.74 15.23 15.81
N LEU A 150 28.22 14.05 16.25
CA LEU A 150 29.27 13.92 17.25
C LEU A 150 30.65 14.13 16.64
N GLN A 151 31.57 14.68 17.43
CA GLN A 151 32.99 14.73 17.05
C GLN A 151 33.61 13.32 17.18
N ARG A 152 34.63 13.02 16.38
CA ARG A 152 35.33 11.72 16.39
C ARG A 152 35.75 11.21 17.79
N PRO A 153 36.29 12.02 18.73
CA PRO A 153 36.61 11.53 20.08
C PRO A 153 35.39 11.06 20.86
N ASP A 154 34.25 11.76 20.72
CA ASP A 154 32.99 11.40 21.39
C ASP A 154 32.41 10.13 20.79
N LEU A 155 32.50 9.98 19.47
CA LEU A 155 32.10 8.78 18.73
C LEU A 155 32.92 7.56 19.16
N ALA A 156 34.24 7.71 19.33
CA ALA A 156 35.10 6.65 19.84
C ALA A 156 34.82 6.30 21.32
N ALA A 157 34.44 7.29 22.13
CA ALA A 157 34.02 7.06 23.50
C ALA A 157 32.68 6.31 23.57
N GLU A 158 31.72 6.65 22.71
CA GLU A 158 30.43 5.97 22.58
C GLU A 158 30.62 4.50 22.17
N VAL A 159 31.49 4.23 21.17
CA VAL A 159 31.86 2.87 20.75
C VAL A 159 32.43 2.08 21.92
N ARG A 160 33.39 2.65 22.66
CA ARG A 160 33.92 2.01 23.88
C ARG A 160 32.83 1.68 24.89
N GLY A 161 31.91 2.63 25.13
CA GLY A 161 30.83 2.47 26.10
C GLY A 161 29.84 1.38 25.73
N ARG A 162 29.44 1.29 24.46
CA ARG A 162 28.42 0.32 23.99
C ARG A 162 28.99 -1.05 23.66
N LEU A 163 30.15 -1.10 22.98
CA LEU A 163 30.72 -2.33 22.46
C LEU A 163 31.79 -2.93 23.38
N GLY A 164 32.26 -2.20 24.40
CA GLY A 164 33.35 -2.64 25.27
C GLY A 164 34.69 -2.83 24.54
N ARG A 165 34.82 -2.30 23.32
CA ARG A 165 36.02 -2.43 22.47
C ARG A 165 36.67 -1.07 22.26
N ASN A 166 37.99 -1.03 22.23
CA ASN A 166 38.72 0.17 21.84
C ASN A 166 38.80 0.23 20.31
N PRO A 167 38.20 1.24 19.65
CA PRO A 167 38.37 1.40 18.22
C PRO A 167 39.83 1.69 17.89
N GLU A 168 40.30 1.19 16.76
CA GLU A 168 41.66 1.47 16.30
C GLU A 168 41.81 2.97 15.99
N ARG A 169 43.02 3.52 16.17
CA ARG A 169 43.29 4.94 15.89
C ARG A 169 43.07 5.30 14.42
N SER A 170 43.13 4.32 13.52
CA SER A 170 42.88 4.42 12.08
C SER A 170 41.40 4.42 11.70
N THR A 171 40.47 4.02 12.58
CA THR A 171 39.07 3.78 12.21
C THR A 171 38.36 5.08 11.82
N SER A 172 37.79 5.14 10.62
CA SER A 172 37.10 6.33 10.10
C SER A 172 35.84 6.66 10.90
N SER A 173 35.35 7.90 10.82
CA SER A 173 34.10 8.28 11.49
C SER A 173 32.90 7.47 10.98
N GLU A 174 32.88 7.15 9.69
CA GLU A 174 31.79 6.37 9.06
C GLU A 174 31.76 4.94 9.60
N GLU A 175 32.93 4.33 9.76
CA GLU A 175 33.06 2.97 10.30
C GLU A 175 32.62 2.91 11.77
N LEU A 176 32.95 3.93 12.58
CA LEU A 176 32.46 4.03 13.95
C LEU A 176 30.94 4.20 14.02
N ILE A 177 30.34 5.01 13.13
CA ILE A 177 28.87 5.16 13.04
C ILE A 177 28.23 3.83 12.66
N ARG A 178 28.81 3.12 11.69
CA ARG A 178 28.33 1.80 11.26
C ARG A 178 28.32 0.79 12.41
N GLN A 179 29.42 0.66 13.14
CA GLN A 179 29.52 -0.25 14.29
C GLN A 179 28.50 0.07 15.38
N LEU A 180 28.23 1.36 15.63
CA LEU A 180 27.21 1.78 16.60
C LEU A 180 25.78 1.47 16.11
N LEU A 181 25.50 1.61 14.82
CA LEU A 181 24.21 1.24 14.24
C LEU A 181 23.99 -0.28 14.28
N GLU A 182 24.99 -1.07 13.93
CA GLU A 182 24.96 -2.55 14.04
C GLU A 182 24.72 -3.01 15.48
N ALA A 183 25.39 -2.39 16.46
CA ALA A 183 25.18 -2.69 17.88
C ALA A 183 23.78 -2.31 18.39
N SER A 184 23.19 -1.25 17.84
CA SER A 184 21.89 -0.72 18.30
C SER A 184 20.70 -1.38 17.61
N PHE A 185 20.91 -1.98 16.43
CA PHE A 185 19.87 -2.58 15.60
C PHE A 185 20.34 -3.90 14.94
N PRO A 186 20.66 -4.94 15.72
CA PRO A 186 21.23 -6.19 15.20
C PRO A 186 20.29 -6.86 14.18
N ASP A 187 18.98 -6.88 14.44
CA ASP A 187 18.00 -7.56 13.59
C ASP A 187 17.67 -6.80 12.28
N ALA A 188 18.05 -5.52 12.20
CA ALA A 188 17.67 -4.66 11.08
C ALA A 188 18.71 -4.64 9.95
N LEU A 189 19.96 -5.04 10.25
CA LEU A 189 21.09 -5.01 9.32
C LEU A 189 21.55 -6.40 8.88
N GLU A 190 21.09 -7.46 9.56
CA GLU A 190 21.15 -8.80 8.98
C GLU A 190 20.36 -8.75 7.66
N PRO A 191 21.00 -8.96 6.50
CA PRO A 191 20.26 -9.19 5.28
C PRO A 191 19.43 -10.43 5.58
N ARG A 192 18.12 -10.27 5.79
CA ARG A 192 17.19 -11.39 5.85
C ARG A 192 17.44 -12.16 4.58
N ALA A 193 18.29 -13.18 4.69
CA ALA A 193 18.62 -14.05 3.59
C ALA A 193 17.27 -14.50 3.08
N THR A 194 17.05 -14.32 1.79
CA THR A 194 15.85 -14.63 1.01
C THR A 194 15.37 -16.08 1.13
N ALA A 195 15.94 -16.86 2.06
CA ALA A 195 15.65 -18.25 2.39
C ALA A 195 14.20 -18.51 2.84
N GLU A 196 13.45 -17.51 3.31
CA GLU A 196 12.02 -17.73 3.64
C GLU A 196 11.06 -17.51 2.46
N PHE A 197 11.51 -16.91 1.35
CA PHE A 197 10.64 -16.70 0.18
C PHE A 197 10.54 -17.93 -0.75
N GLU A 198 11.44 -18.91 -0.62
CA GLU A 198 11.33 -20.17 -1.38
C GLU A 198 10.43 -21.22 -0.70
N ARG A 199 10.08 -21.06 0.58
CA ARG A 199 9.22 -22.03 1.29
C ARG A 199 7.73 -21.84 1.13
N SER A 200 7.27 -20.80 0.42
CA SER A 200 5.84 -20.54 0.18
C SER A 200 5.38 -20.78 -1.26
N LYS A 201 6.23 -21.36 -2.12
CA LYS A 201 5.86 -21.67 -3.52
C LYS A 201 5.42 -23.12 -3.75
N SER A 202 5.49 -23.98 -2.73
CA SER A 202 5.17 -25.41 -2.86
C SER A 202 3.80 -25.82 -2.29
N ASP A 203 3.06 -24.93 -1.62
CA ASP A 203 1.80 -25.30 -0.93
C ASP A 203 0.53 -24.65 -1.54
N GLU A 204 0.62 -23.94 -2.67
CA GLU A 204 -0.56 -23.37 -3.37
C GLU A 204 -1.05 -24.19 -4.58
N GLU A 205 -0.55 -25.41 -4.80
CA GLU A 205 -1.09 -26.28 -5.86
C GLU A 205 -2.24 -27.21 -5.38
N ASP A 206 -2.57 -27.25 -4.08
CA ASP A 206 -3.55 -28.21 -3.52
C ASP A 206 -4.90 -27.62 -3.04
N CYS A 207 -5.25 -26.38 -3.40
CA CYS A 207 -6.55 -25.77 -3.03
C CYS A 207 -7.48 -25.42 -4.19
N PHE A 208 -7.23 -25.92 -5.41
CA PHE A 208 -8.12 -25.71 -6.56
C PHE A 208 -8.72 -27.00 -7.12
N THR A 209 -9.23 -27.89 -6.28
CA THR A 209 -10.38 -28.71 -6.67
C THR A 209 -11.63 -27.84 -6.59
N PHE A 210 -12.02 -27.33 -7.74
CA PHE A 210 -13.32 -26.72 -7.98
C PHE A 210 -14.38 -27.82 -7.77
N GLU A 211 -14.88 -28.00 -6.55
CA GLU A 211 -16.18 -28.65 -6.34
C GLU A 211 -17.22 -27.71 -6.96
N ILE A 212 -17.48 -27.96 -8.25
CA ILE A 212 -18.72 -27.53 -8.88
C ILE A 212 -19.80 -28.20 -8.05
N LEU A 213 -20.44 -27.45 -7.14
CA LEU A 213 -21.74 -27.78 -6.60
C LEU A 213 -22.67 -27.97 -7.80
N THR A 214 -22.76 -29.21 -8.26
CA THR A 214 -23.82 -29.63 -9.16
C THR A 214 -25.12 -29.43 -8.38
N PRO A 215 -26.07 -28.66 -8.91
CA PRO A 215 -27.37 -28.53 -8.26
C PRO A 215 -27.98 -29.94 -8.17
N SER A 216 -28.41 -30.31 -6.96
CA SER A 216 -29.14 -31.56 -6.72
C SER A 216 -30.32 -31.66 -7.72
N PRO A 217 -30.44 -32.76 -8.49
CA PRO A 217 -31.50 -32.91 -9.49
C PRO A 217 -32.91 -33.11 -8.89
N GLU A 218 -33.08 -33.05 -7.57
CA GLU A 218 -34.38 -33.34 -6.91
C GLU A 218 -35.33 -32.13 -6.78
N ALA A 219 -34.98 -30.94 -7.28
CA ALA A 219 -35.84 -29.75 -7.21
C ALA A 219 -36.62 -29.44 -8.50
N LEU A 220 -36.74 -30.39 -9.44
CA LEU A 220 -37.64 -30.28 -10.60
C LEU A 220 -38.85 -31.20 -10.45
N SER A 221 -39.76 -30.85 -9.55
CA SER A 221 -41.14 -31.31 -9.59
C SER A 221 -42.04 -30.23 -8.99
N LEU A 222 -43.20 -30.00 -9.63
CA LEU A 222 -44.30 -29.13 -9.21
C LEU A 222 -44.37 -27.69 -9.76
N SER A 223 -44.12 -27.47 -11.05
CA SER A 223 -44.67 -26.27 -11.74
C SER A 223 -45.36 -26.52 -13.09
N THR A 224 -45.54 -27.76 -13.54
CA THR A 224 -46.26 -28.09 -14.79
C THR A 224 -47.72 -28.48 -14.57
N LEU A 225 -48.45 -27.73 -13.74
CA LEU A 225 -49.91 -27.81 -13.67
C LEU A 225 -50.49 -26.42 -13.46
N PHE A 226 -50.52 -25.58 -14.47
CA PHE A 226 -51.56 -24.54 -14.64
C PHE A 226 -51.46 -23.96 -16.05
N LEU A 227 -51.97 -24.69 -17.03
CA LEU A 227 -52.55 -24.14 -18.27
C LEU A 227 -53.38 -25.27 -18.88
N ASN A 228 -54.69 -25.25 -18.59
CA ASN A 228 -55.79 -25.63 -19.48
C ASN A 228 -57.07 -25.77 -18.65
N SER A 229 -57.84 -24.69 -18.58
CA SER A 229 -59.28 -24.75 -18.43
C SER A 229 -59.87 -23.59 -19.24
N GLU A 230 -60.54 -24.03 -20.30
CA GLU A 230 -61.57 -23.43 -21.17
C GLU A 230 -62.00 -21.97 -20.94
#